data_AF-A0A351X8T1-F1
#
_entry.id   AF-A0A351X8T1-F1
#
_cell.length_a   1.000
_cell.length_b   1.000
_cell.length_c   1.000
_cell.angle_alpha   90.00
_cell.angle_beta   90.00
_cell.angle_gamma   90.00
#
_symmetry.space_group_name_H-M   'P 1'
#
loop_
_entity.id
_entity.type
_entity.pdbx_description
1 polymer ?
#
loop_
_entity_poly.entity_id
_entity_poly.type
_entity_poly.pdbx_seq_one_letter_code
_entity_poly.pdbx_strand_id
1 'polypeptide(L)' 'MASSKLKTLYIFKFLSEQSDESNPLSSVELIDMLAQKGIICERKSIYADVKMLNSIGFDIVTTLTPKRGFFM' A
#
# COMPACT_ATOMS: atom_id res chain seq x y z
N MET A 1 -14.80 -4.58 -12.10
CA MET A 1 -13.89 -3.46 -12.46
C MET A 1 -14.02 -2.19 -11.61
N ALA A 2 -14.79 -2.19 -10.50
CA ALA A 2 -14.83 -1.08 -9.53
C ALA A 2 -13.84 -1.25 -8.35
N SER A 3 -13.63 -2.50 -7.89
CA SER A 3 -12.81 -2.79 -6.70
C SER A 3 -11.33 -2.39 -6.81
N SER A 4 -10.74 -2.48 -8.01
CA SER A 4 -9.32 -2.13 -8.18
C SER A 4 -9.02 -0.64 -8.02
N LYS A 5 -9.96 0.25 -8.38
CA LYS A 5 -9.77 1.70 -8.20
C LYS A 5 -9.84 2.10 -6.72
N LEU A 6 -10.80 1.52 -6.00
CA LEU A 6 -10.91 1.71 -4.54
C LEU A 6 -9.68 1.18 -3.81
N LYS A 7 -9.17 0.01 -4.22
CA LYS A 7 -7.95 -0.58 -3.65
C LYS A 7 -6.76 0.39 -3.70
N THR A 8 -6.44 0.94 -4.87
CA THR A 8 -5.31 1.87 -5.02
C THR A 8 -5.48 3.12 -4.15
N LEU A 9 -6.70 3.66 -4.07
CA LEU A 9 -7.02 4.80 -3.19
C LEU A 9 -6.89 4.46 -1.70
N TYR A 10 -7.31 3.27 -1.29
CA TYR A 10 -7.14 2.81 0.09
C TYR A 10 -5.67 2.58 0.44
N ILE A 11 -4.87 2.01 -0.47
CA ILE A 11 -3.42 1.87 -0.27
C ILE A 11 -2.79 3.24 -0.07
N PHE A 12 -3.11 4.21 -0.92
CA PHE A 12 -2.65 5.59 -0.77
C PHE A 12 -3.05 6.17 0.59
N LYS A 13 -4.32 6.01 0.99
CA LYS A 13 -4.83 6.48 2.28
C LYS A 13 -4.10 5.85 3.46
N PHE A 14 -3.92 4.53 3.46
CA PHE A 14 -3.25 3.83 4.56
C PHE A 14 -1.79 4.24 4.68
N LEU A 15 -1.10 4.41 3.54
CA LEU A 15 0.28 4.87 3.57
C LEU A 15 0.36 6.33 4.05
N SER A 16 -0.52 7.20 3.59
CA SER A 16 -0.50 8.62 3.98
C SER A 16 -0.91 8.86 5.45
N GLU A 17 -1.75 8.01 6.05
CA GLU A 17 -2.27 8.21 7.41
C GLU A 17 -1.61 7.33 8.47
N GLN A 18 -1.03 6.18 8.07
CA GLN A 18 -0.59 5.13 9.01
C GLN A 18 0.81 4.59 8.71
N SER A 19 1.54 5.14 7.74
CA SER A 19 2.96 4.82 7.57
C SER A 19 3.82 6.07 7.57
N ASP A 20 5.04 5.86 8.05
CA ASP A 20 6.12 6.85 8.09
C ASP A 20 7.46 6.10 8.05
N GLU A 21 8.58 6.83 8.06
CA GLU A 21 9.93 6.24 8.01
C GLU A 21 10.21 5.26 9.17
N SER A 22 9.61 5.49 10.34
CA SER A 22 9.73 4.63 11.53
C SER A 22 8.74 3.46 11.51
N ASN A 23 7.58 3.62 10.85
CA ASN A 23 6.48 2.66 10.84
C ASN A 23 6.08 2.26 9.41
N PRO A 24 6.91 1.50 8.69
CA PRO A 24 6.54 1.01 7.37
C PRO A 24 5.43 -0.04 7.46
N LEU A 25 4.48 0.03 6.51
CA LEU A 25 3.40 -0.94 6.37
C LEU A 25 3.83 -2.07 5.44
N SER A 26 3.82 -3.29 5.95
CA SER A 26 4.14 -4.48 5.15
C SER A 26 3.03 -4.77 4.14
N SER A 27 3.36 -5.53 3.10
CA SER A 27 2.35 -5.98 2.14
C SER A 27 1.25 -6.83 2.79
N VAL A 28 1.56 -7.55 3.88
CA VAL A 28 0.58 -8.39 4.58
C VAL A 28 -0.40 -7.50 5.36
N GLU A 29 0.11 -6.51 6.10
CA GLU A 29 -0.71 -5.53 6.81
C GLU A 29 -1.64 -4.79 5.83
N LEU A 30 -1.14 -4.36 4.67
CA LEU A 30 -1.97 -3.72 3.65
C LEU A 30 -3.07 -4.66 3.12
N ILE A 31 -2.78 -5.96 2.92
CA ILE A 31 -3.80 -6.94 2.50
C ILE A 31 -4.87 -7.08 3.57
N ASP A 32 -4.48 -7.21 4.84
CA ASP A 32 -5.42 -7.37 5.95
C ASP A 32 -6.30 -6.12 6.13
N MET A 33 -5.69 -4.92 6.04
CA MET A 33 -6.41 -3.65 6.10
C MET A 33 -7.40 -3.50 4.93
N LEU A 34 -7.01 -3.92 3.73
CA LEU A 34 -7.91 -3.94 2.56
C LEU A 34 -9.03 -4.97 2.73
N ALA A 35 -8.73 -6.15 3.27
CA ALA A 35 -9.72 -7.19 3.53
C ALA A 35 -10.79 -6.72 4.54
N GLN A 36 -10.41 -5.95 5.57
CA GLN A 36 -11.35 -5.30 6.49
C GLN A 36 -12.28 -4.29 5.81
N LYS A 37 -11.89 -3.74 4.65
CA LYS A 37 -12.74 -2.90 3.79
C LYS A 37 -13.50 -3.68 2.74
N GLY A 38 -13.46 -5.01 2.77
CA GLY A 38 -14.10 -5.91 1.81
C GLY A 38 -13.33 -6.05 0.49
N ILE A 39 -12.05 -5.65 0.45
CA ILE A 39 -11.21 -5.71 -0.75
C ILE A 39 -10.19 -6.83 -0.59
N ILE A 40 -10.44 -7.95 -1.27
CA ILE A 40 -9.50 -9.05 -1.34
C ILE A 40 -8.50 -8.77 -2.47
N CYS A 41 -7.21 -8.82 -2.15
CA CYS A 41 -6.15 -8.60 -3.12
C CYS A 41 -4.92 -9.46 -2.86
N GLU A 42 -4.13 -9.66 -3.90
CA GLU A 42 -2.88 -10.41 -3.81
C GLU A 42 -1.70 -9.46 -3.62
N ARG A 43 -0.64 -9.98 -2.99
CA ARG A 43 0.63 -9.26 -2.78
C ARG A 43 1.20 -8.67 -4.06
N LYS A 44 1.12 -9.40 -5.18
CA LYS A 44 1.59 -8.93 -6.49
C LYS A 44 0.86 -7.68 -6.96
N SER A 45 -0.44 -7.58 -6.64
CA SER A 45 -1.26 -6.44 -7.03
C SER A 45 -0.92 -5.17 -6.25
N ILE A 46 -0.46 -5.29 -5.00
CA ILE A 46 0.01 -4.15 -4.20
C ILE A 46 1.26 -3.52 -4.83
N TYR A 47 2.24 -4.32 -5.26
CA TYR A 47 3.42 -3.79 -5.93
C TYR A 47 3.06 -3.04 -7.23
N ALA A 48 2.06 -3.52 -7.96
CA ALA A 48 1.57 -2.84 -9.16
C ALA A 48 0.89 -1.50 -8.82
N ASP A 49 0.07 -1.46 -7.76
CA ASP A 49 -0.57 -0.23 -7.28
C ASP A 49 0.45 0.80 -6.79
N VAL A 50 1.42 0.36 -5.98
CA VAL A 50 2.52 1.22 -5.49
C VAL A 50 3.32 1.78 -6.67
N LYS A 51 3.66 0.95 -7.66
CA LYS A 51 4.35 1.42 -8.87
C LYS A 51 3.52 2.43 -9.66
N MET A 52 2.20 2.23 -9.76
CA MET A 52 1.29 3.16 -10.42
C MET A 52 1.22 4.50 -9.67
N LEU A 53 1.12 4.47 -8.33
CA LEU A 53 1.14 5.67 -7.49
C LEU A 53 2.48 6.42 -7.65
N ASN A 54 3.61 5.72 -7.67
CA ASN A 54 4.91 6.35 -7.93
C ASN A 54 5.00 6.96 -9.34
N SER A 55 4.38 6.34 -10.35
CA SER A 55 4.41 6.85 -11.73
C SER A 55 3.65 8.17 -11.92
N ILE A 56 2.72 8.49 -11.02
CA ILE A 56 1.92 9.73 -11.06
C ILE A 56 2.43 10.79 -10.08
N GLY A 57 3.55 10.54 -9.39
CA GLY A 57 4.26 11.54 -8.57
C GLY A 57 4.12 11.39 -7.06
N PHE A 58 3.52 10.30 -6.55
CA PHE A 58 3.60 9.98 -5.11
C PHE A 58 4.97 9.37 -4.78
N ASP A 59 5.56 9.70 -3.63
CA ASP A 59 6.86 9.16 -3.22
C ASP A 59 6.69 8.03 -2.21
N ILE A 60 6.33 6.84 -2.70
CA ILE A 60 6.21 5.65 -1.85
C ILE A 60 7.55 4.92 -1.82
N VAL A 61 8.19 4.96 -0.66
CA VAL A 61 9.48 4.33 -0.40
C VAL A 61 9.26 2.89 0.06
N THR A 62 10.05 1.97 -0.49
CA THR A 62 10.09 0.58 -0.04
C THR A 62 11.31 0.39 0.86
N THR A 63 11.10 -0.05 2.10
CA THR A 63 12.17 -0.37 3.03
C THR A 63 12.28 -1.88 3.26
N LEU A 64 13.51 -2.33 3.52
CA LEU A 64 13.85 -3.71 3.88
C LEU A 64 14.30 -3.82 5.34
N THR A 65 14.79 -2.72 5.93
CA THR A 65 15.37 -2.65 7.27
C THR A 65 14.93 -1.37 7.97
N PRO A 66 14.51 -1.39 9.25
CA PRO A 66 14.44 -2.56 10.14
C PRO A 66 13.23 -3.47 9.88
N LYS A 67 12.14 -2.94 9.27
CA LYS A 67 10.92 -3.68 8.95
C LYS A 67 10.65 -3.58 7.45
N ARG A 68 10.37 -4.72 6.80
CA ARG A 68 10.06 -4.75 5.36
C ARG A 68 8.66 -4.21 5.10
N GLY A 69 8.55 -3.15 4.31
CA GLY A 69 7.26 -2.54 3.98
C GLY A 69 7.37 -1.33 3.08
N PHE A 70 6.29 -0.56 3.07
CA PHE A 70 6.13 0.66 2.30
C PHE A 70 5.78 1.80 3.25
N PHE A 71 6.33 2.98 2.97
CA PHE A 71 5.94 4.21 3.63
C PHE A 71 5.92 5.36 2.64
N MET A 72 5.29 6.46 3.05
CA MET A 72 5.24 7.72 2.32
C MET A 72 5.67 8.85 3.23
#